data_AF-A0A8S4EQG2-F1
#
_entry.id   AF-A0A8S4EQG2-F1
#
_cell.length_a   1.000
_cell.length_b   1.000
_cell.length_c   1.000
_cell.angle_alpha   90.00
_cell.angle_beta   90.00
_cell.angle_gamma   90.00
#
_symmetry.space_group_name_H-M   'P 1'
#
loop_
_entity.id
_entity.type
_entity.pdbx_description
1 polymer ?
#
loop_
_entity_poly.entity_id
_entity_poly.type
_entity_poly.pdbx_seq_one_letter_code
_entity_poly.pdbx_strand_id
1 'polypeptide(L)' 'MAKGSSPECCLDSVSAESRAPAPPPGPRYKLALEGSLRVCCFQHTRSVVDKILTARFLRRWETHALCLLEDRIVSKTVSR' A
#
# COMPACT_ATOMS: atom_id res chain seq x y z
N MET A 1 36.26 -14.84 0.47
CA MET A 1 35.32 -13.99 1.24
C MET A 1 34.59 -13.12 0.22
N ALA A 2 33.28 -13.01 0.07
CA ALA A 2 32.13 -13.70 0.62
C ALA A 2 31.11 -13.86 -0.52
N LYS A 3 30.42 -15.00 -0.54
CA LYS A 3 29.35 -15.36 -1.47
C LYS A 3 28.08 -14.64 -1.00
N GLY A 4 27.55 -13.69 -1.76
CA GLY A 4 26.35 -12.93 -1.43
C GLY A 4 25.18 -13.35 -2.32
N SER A 5 24.18 -14.00 -1.72
CA SER A 5 23.04 -14.66 -2.33
C SER A 5 22.25 -13.84 -3.34
N SER A 6 22.02 -14.46 -4.50
CA SER A 6 20.87 -14.20 -5.37
C SER A 6 19.57 -14.49 -4.61
N PRO A 7 18.55 -13.61 -4.62
CA PRO A 7 17.24 -13.96 -4.10
C PRO A 7 16.57 -14.89 -5.11
N GLU A 8 16.36 -16.14 -4.72
CA GLU A 8 15.57 -17.09 -5.48
C GLU A 8 14.13 -16.58 -5.61
N CYS A 9 13.71 -16.39 -6.85
CA CYS A 9 12.32 -16.11 -7.20
C CYS A 9 11.54 -17.43 -7.22
N CYS A 10 11.12 -17.90 -6.06
CA CYS A 10 10.00 -18.85 -5.92
C CYS A 10 8.70 -18.12 -6.33
N LEU A 11 7.70 -18.59 -7.08
CA LEU A 11 7.25 -19.81 -7.77
C LEU A 11 6.27 -19.26 -8.86
N ASP A 12 5.90 -19.91 -9.97
CA ASP A 12 5.22 -21.19 -10.12
C ASP A 12 5.35 -21.68 -11.55
N SER A 13 5.46 -23.00 -11.72
CA SER A 13 5.46 -23.65 -13.02
C SER A 13 4.05 -23.66 -13.59
N VAL A 14 3.71 -22.69 -14.43
CA VAL A 14 2.65 -22.85 -15.43
C VAL A 14 3.28 -22.72 -16.81
N SER A 15 3.47 -23.89 -17.44
CA SER A 15 3.84 -24.00 -18.84
C SER A 15 2.70 -23.46 -19.69
N ALA A 16 2.88 -22.27 -20.25
CA ALA A 16 2.14 -21.81 -21.42
C ALA A 16 3.03 -20.81 -22.18
N GLU A 17 3.54 -21.28 -23.31
CA GLU A 17 4.35 -20.55 -24.27
C GLU A 17 3.62 -19.28 -24.75
N SER A 18 4.08 -18.11 -24.32
CA SER A 18 3.72 -16.81 -24.88
C SER A 18 5.02 -16.10 -25.24
N ARG A 19 5.34 -16.06 -26.53
CA ARG A 19 6.53 -15.39 -27.12
C ARG A 19 6.40 -13.86 -27.12
N ALA A 20 5.87 -13.27 -26.06
CA ALA A 20 5.87 -11.83 -25.89
C ALA A 20 7.24 -11.40 -25.34
N PRO A 21 7.91 -10.39 -25.94
CA PRO A 21 9.11 -9.82 -25.34
C PRO A 21 8.78 -9.33 -23.92
N ALA A 22 9.66 -9.64 -22.97
CA ALA A 22 9.49 -9.20 -21.59
C ALA A 22 9.36 -7.67 -21.56
N PRO A 23 8.40 -7.12 -20.80
CA PRO A 23 8.25 -5.68 -20.71
C PRO A 23 9.56 -5.04 -20.20
N PRO A 24 9.90 -3.83 -20.68
CA PRO A 24 11.09 -3.13 -20.22
C PRO A 24 11.06 -2.97 -18.69
N PRO A 25 12.23 -2.86 -18.03
CA PRO A 25 12.30 -2.69 -16.58
C PRO A 25 11.63 -1.37 -16.14
N GLY A 26 10.33 -1.43 -15.89
CA GLY A 26 9.55 -0.36 -15.30
C GLY A 26 9.41 -0.53 -13.80
N PRO A 27 8.81 0.45 -13.10
CA PRO A 27 8.41 0.30 -11.70
C PRO A 27 7.60 -0.98 -11.52
N ARG A 28 8.11 -1.91 -10.70
CA ARG A 28 7.40 -3.14 -10.36
C ARG A 28 6.72 -2.96 -9.02
N TYR A 29 5.39 -2.96 -9.03
CA TYR A 29 4.59 -2.89 -7.81
C TYR A 29 4.31 -4.31 -7.30
N LYS A 30 4.45 -4.52 -5.99
CA LYS A 30 3.98 -5.72 -5.31
C LYS A 30 2.73 -5.33 -4.52
N LEU A 31 1.71 -6.19 -4.56
CA LEU A 31 0.55 -6.02 -3.69
C LEU A 31 0.98 -6.19 -2.23
N ALA A 32 0.69 -5.21 -1.39
CA ALA A 32 0.94 -5.29 0.05
C ALA A 32 -0.34 -5.74 0.75
N LEU A 33 -0.26 -6.83 1.53
CA LEU A 33 -1.37 -7.30 2.35
C LEU A 33 -1.45 -6.54 3.68
N GLU A 34 -0.32 -6.05 4.19
CA GLU A 34 -0.26 -5.27 5.43
C GLU A 34 0.65 -4.06 5.25
N GLY A 35 0.29 -2.94 5.88
CA GLY A 35 1.07 -1.71 5.81
C GLY A 35 0.59 -0.64 6.77
N SER A 36 1.37 0.43 6.93
CA SER A 36 0.98 1.59 7.74
C SER A 36 0.68 2.79 6.85
N LEU A 37 -0.51 3.38 6.99
CA LEU A 37 -0.88 4.63 6.34
C LEU A 37 -1.17 5.70 7.38
N ARG A 38 -0.78 6.93 7.07
CA ARG A 38 -1.23 8.09 7.85
C ARG A 38 -2.58 8.52 7.28
N VAL A 39 -3.58 8.66 8.13
CA VAL A 39 -4.91 9.15 7.77
C VAL A 39 -5.26 10.38 8.61
N CYS A 40 -6.10 11.25 8.06
CA CYS A 40 -6.63 12.42 8.74
C CYS A 40 -8.16 12.30 8.79
N CYS A 41 -8.71 12.21 10.00
CA CYS A 41 -10.15 12.06 10.19
C CYS A 41 -10.85 13.43 10.28
N PHE A 42 -11.95 13.58 9.54
CA PHE A 42 -12.75 14.82 9.52
C PHE A 42 -14.20 14.54 9.90
N GLN A 43 -14.66 15.15 11.00
CA GLN A 43 -16.04 14.98 11.48
C GLN A 43 -17.08 15.89 10.79
N HIS A 44 -16.69 16.71 9.79
CA HIS A 44 -17.61 17.67 9.14
C HIS A 44 -17.54 17.55 7.63
N THR A 45 -18.46 16.78 7.05
CA THR A 45 -18.54 16.48 5.62
C THR A 45 -18.84 17.72 4.76
N ARG A 46 -19.62 18.69 5.26
CA ARG A 46 -19.99 19.90 4.51
C ARG A 46 -18.88 20.93 4.33
N SER A 47 -17.81 20.84 5.11
CA SER A 47 -16.70 21.83 5.09
C SER A 47 -15.35 21.19 4.77
N VAL A 48 -15.31 19.95 4.26
CA VAL A 48 -14.05 19.21 4.05
C VAL A 48 -13.12 19.98 3.11
N VAL A 49 -13.65 20.47 1.99
CA VAL A 49 -12.88 21.24 1.00
C VAL A 49 -12.25 22.47 1.65
N ASP A 50 -13.04 23.28 2.35
CA ASP A 50 -12.57 24.51 2.99
C ASP A 50 -11.52 24.22 4.09
N LYS A 51 -11.69 23.12 4.83
CA LYS A 51 -10.74 22.65 5.86
C LYS A 51 -9.44 22.09 5.29
N ILE A 52 -9.48 21.46 4.12
CA ILE A 52 -8.31 20.99 3.38
C ILE A 52 -7.54 22.19 2.82
N LEU A 53 -8.24 23.10 2.13
CA LEU A 53 -7.66 24.28 1.49
C LEU A 53 -7.05 25.25 2.50
N THR A 54 -7.68 25.42 3.67
CA THR A 54 -7.12 26.24 4.76
C THR A 54 -6.03 25.52 5.58
N ALA A 55 -5.69 24.27 5.23
CA ALA A 55 -4.61 23.44 5.78
C ALA A 55 -4.57 23.22 7.31
N ARG A 56 -5.49 23.80 8.08
CA ARG A 56 -5.49 23.73 9.55
C ARG A 56 -5.76 22.32 10.08
N PHE A 57 -6.48 21.51 9.32
CA PHE A 57 -6.95 20.19 9.76
C PHE A 57 -6.04 19.04 9.31
N LEU A 58 -5.24 19.22 8.25
CA LEU A 58 -4.17 18.29 7.85
C LEU A 58 -3.02 18.22 8.86
N ARG A 59 -3.14 18.84 10.03
CA ARG A 59 -2.12 18.76 11.09
C ARG A 59 -2.30 17.55 12.00
N ARG A 60 -3.50 16.95 12.03
CA ARG A 60 -3.83 15.80 12.90
C ARG A 60 -3.87 14.52 12.07
N TRP A 61 -2.69 13.99 11.79
CA TRP A 61 -2.55 12.69 11.16
C TRP A 61 -2.37 11.61 12.21
N GLU A 62 -3.11 10.53 12.06
CA GLU A 62 -3.00 9.32 12.87
C GLU A 62 -2.43 8.19 12.00
N THR A 63 -1.55 7.37 12.58
CA THR A 63 -0.96 6.24 11.87
C THR A 63 -1.84 5.01 12.07
N HIS A 64 -2.35 4.47 10.98
CA HIS A 64 -3.16 3.27 10.95
C HIS A 64 -2.40 2.10 10.34
N ALA A 65 -2.28 1.01 11.09
CA ALA A 65 -1.89 -0.29 10.56
C ALA A 65 -3.10 -0.87 9.82
N LEU A 66 -2.95 -1.13 8.53
CA LEU A 66 -3.99 -1.65 7.66
C LEU A 66 -3.66 -3.06 7.21
N CYS A 67 -4.70 -3.87 7.06
CA CYS A 67 -4.64 -5.21 6.48
C CYS A 67 -5.65 -5.31 5.35
N LEU A 68 -5.24 -5.85 4.20
CA LEU A 68 -6.10 -6.22 3.09
C LEU A 68 -6.56 -7.66 3.28
N LEU A 69 -7.86 -7.82 3.48
CA LEU A 69 -8.56 -9.11 3.46
C LEU A 69 -9.13 -9.37 2.05
N GLU A 70 -9.75 -10.51 1.83
CA GLU A 70 -10.30 -10.92 0.53
C GLU A 70 -11.21 -9.85 -0.14
N ASP A 71 -12.05 -9.17 0.64
CA ASP A 71 -13.07 -8.24 0.13
C ASP A 71 -13.05 -6.85 0.77
N ARG A 72 -12.10 -6.58 1.70
CA ARG A 72 -12.11 -5.34 2.49
C ARG A 72 -10.74 -4.97 3.03
N ILE A 73 -10.56 -3.69 3.30
CA ILE A 73 -9.41 -3.16 4.04
C ILE A 73 -9.85 -2.89 5.48
N VAL A 74 -9.11 -3.40 6.44
CA VAL A 74 -9.37 -3.21 7.88
C VAL A 74 -8.21 -2.48 8.54
N SER A 75 -8.51 -1.65 9.54
CA SER A 75 -7.49 -1.09 10.42
C SER A 75 -7.32 -1.95 11.67
N LYS A 76 -6.06 -2.33 11.96
CA LYS A 76 -5.64 -3.04 13.17
C LYS A 76 -5.20 -2.09 14.29
N THR A 77 -5.24 -0.78 14.05
CA THR A 77 -4.89 0.22 15.06
C THR A 77 -5.98 0.28 16.13
N VAL A 78 -5.61 0.06 17.38
CA VAL A 78 -6.50 0.27 18.52
C VAL A 78 -6.76 1.78 18.64
N SER A 79 -8.00 2.21 18.44
CA SER A 79 -8.41 3.61 18.63
C SER A 79 -8.25 3.98 20.12
N ARG A 80 -7.53 5.08 20.39
CA ARG A 80 -7.38 5.64 21.74
C ARG A 80 -8.58 6.46 22.15
#